data_AF-A0A970AXX1-F1
#
_entry.id   AF-A0A970AXX1-F1
#
_cell.length_a   1.000
_cell.length_b   1.000
_cell.length_c   1.000
_cell.angle_alpha   90.00
_cell.angle_beta   90.00
_cell.angle_gamma   90.00
#
_symmetry.space_group_name_H-M   'P 1'
#
loop_
_entity.id
_entity.type
_entity.pdbx_description
1 polymer ?
#
loop_
_entity_poly.entity_id
_entity_poly.type
_entity_poly.pdbx_seq_one_letter_code
_entity_poly.pdbx_strand_id
1 'polypeptide(L)' 'HPEFGFEGLKDGDNWCVCAIWVKRAIDAGHGCKIYLRRTHLKTLEVIPMDTLKKFAVDIS' A
#
# COMPACT_ATOMS: atom_id res chain seq x y z
N HIS A 1 16.10 -13.58 -4.18
CA HIS A 1 16.44 -14.09 -2.84
C HIS A 1 15.71 -15.41 -2.55
N PRO A 2 15.94 -16.48 -3.33
CA PRO A 2 15.41 -17.80 -2.98
C PRO A 2 15.91 -18.28 -1.60
N GLU A 3 17.08 -17.80 -1.16
CA GLU A 3 17.67 -18.08 0.15
C GLU A 3 16.85 -17.57 1.34
N PHE A 4 15.97 -16.58 1.13
CA PHE A 4 15.06 -16.04 2.15
C PHE A 4 13.60 -16.44 1.91
N GLY A 5 13.35 -17.40 1.01
CA GLY A 5 11.99 -17.86 0.68
C GLY A 5 11.14 -16.81 -0.05
N PHE A 6 11.76 -15.81 -0.69
CA PHE A 6 11.03 -14.79 -1.44
C PHE A 6 11.09 -15.08 -2.94
N GLU A 7 10.03 -15.72 -3.45
CA GLU A 7 9.85 -16.05 -4.88
C GLU A 7 9.50 -14.83 -5.75
N GLY A 8 9.25 -13.67 -5.12
CA GLY A 8 8.76 -12.46 -5.78
C GLY A 8 7.24 -12.32 -5.70
N LEU A 9 6.75 -11.09 -5.94
CA LEU A 9 5.33 -10.78 -5.92
C LEU A 9 4.69 -11.08 -7.28
N LYS A 10 3.49 -11.66 -7.24
CA LYS A 10 2.64 -11.88 -8.41
C LYS A 10 1.48 -10.89 -8.42
N ASP A 11 0.85 -10.72 -9.57
CA ASP A 11 -0.33 -9.87 -9.67
C ASP A 11 -1.45 -10.41 -8.76
N GLY A 12 -2.11 -9.50 -8.04
CA GLY A 12 -3.11 -9.83 -7.03
C GLY A 12 -2.57 -10.17 -5.63
N ASP A 13 -1.25 -10.30 -5.45
CA ASP A 13 -0.68 -10.49 -4.12
C ASP A 13 -0.87 -9.24 -3.25
N ASN A 14 -1.19 -9.48 -1.97
CA ASN A 14 -1.31 -8.42 -0.99
C ASN A 14 0.00 -8.32 -0.22
N TRP A 15 0.69 -7.20 -0.35
CA TRP A 15 1.99 -6.99 0.27
C TRP A 15 2.05 -5.70 1.09
N CYS A 16 2.73 -5.76 2.23
CA CYS A 16 3.01 -4.59 3.04
C CYS A 16 4.16 -3.80 2.40
N VAL A 17 3.85 -2.59 1.93
CA VAL A 17 4.83 -1.67 1.32
C VAL A 17 5.07 -0.50 2.26
N CYS A 18 6.29 0.03 2.29
CA CYS A 18 6.59 1.20 3.12
C CYS A 18 5.72 2.39 2.70
N ALA A 19 5.15 3.10 3.68
CA ALA A 19 4.25 4.23 3.44
C ALA A 19 4.85 5.32 2.52
N ILE A 20 6.15 5.55 2.59
CA ILE A 20 6.86 6.52 1.74
C ILE A 20 6.78 6.11 0.26
N TRP A 21 6.90 4.83 -0.06
CA TRP A 21 6.80 4.33 -1.44
C TRP A 21 5.37 4.42 -1.96
N VAL A 22 4.39 4.10 -1.12
CA VAL A 22 2.97 4.28 -1.45
C VAL A 22 2.69 5.76 -1.76
N LYS A 23 3.21 6.68 -0.95
CA LYS A 23 3.08 8.12 -1.18
C LYS A 23 3.67 8.53 -2.52
N ARG A 24 4.90 8.11 -2.82
CA ARG A 24 5.56 8.41 -4.11
C ARG A 24 4.76 7.87 -5.30
N ALA A 25 4.16 6.69 -5.18
CA ALA A 25 3.33 6.12 -6.23
C ALA A 25 2.05 6.94 -6.44
N ILE A 26 1.39 7.38 -5.36
CA ILE A 26 0.22 8.27 -5.42
C ILE A 26 0.59 9.62 -6.05
N ASP A 27 1.69 10.23 -5.62
CA ASP A 27 2.17 11.52 -6.13
C ASP A 27 2.54 11.44 -7.63
N ALA A 28 3.00 10.27 -8.10
CA ALA A 28 3.27 9.99 -9.50
C ALA A 28 2.01 9.63 -10.32
N GLY A 29 0.82 9.65 -9.72
CA GLY A 29 -0.43 9.29 -10.39
C GLY A 29 -0.66 7.78 -10.58
N HIS A 30 0.21 6.94 -10.00
CA HIS A 30 0.15 5.49 -10.07
C HIS A 30 -0.19 4.86 -8.71
N GLY A 31 -1.20 5.42 -8.02
CA GLY A 31 -1.64 4.90 -6.74
C GLY A 31 -2.18 3.46 -6.85
N CYS A 32 -1.74 2.58 -5.96
CA CYS A 32 -2.19 1.20 -5.89
C CYS A 32 -3.45 1.06 -5.02
N LYS A 33 -4.15 -0.07 -5.15
CA LYS A 33 -5.27 -0.45 -4.28
C LYS A 33 -4.76 -0.74 -2.87
N ILE A 34 -5.42 -0.20 -1.85
CA ILE A 34 -5.01 -0.29 -0.44
C ILE A 34 -6.11 -0.93 0.40
N TYR A 35 -5.73 -1.88 1.25
CA TYR A 35 -6.61 -2.43 2.29
C TYR A 35 -6.42 -1.66 3.59
N LEU A 36 -7.34 -0.74 3.90
CA LEU A 36 -7.21 0.16 5.04
C LEU A 36 -7.26 -0.57 6.39
N ARG A 37 -8.12 -1.59 6.53
CA ARG A 37 -8.20 -2.44 7.73
C ARG A 37 -6.91 -3.25 7.97
N ARG A 38 -6.09 -3.44 6.94
CA ARG A 38 -4.79 -4.16 7.01
C ARG A 38 -3.59 -3.20 7.04
N THR A 39 -3.82 -1.89 7.02
CA THR A 39 -2.76 -0.88 7.00
C THR A 39 -2.51 -0.33 8.39
N HIS A 40 -1.25 -0.24 8.79
CA HIS A 40 -0.88 0.26 10.12
C HIS A 40 -1.20 1.76 10.28
N LEU A 41 -1.67 2.16 11.46
CA LEU A 41 -2.11 3.54 11.77
C LEU A 41 -1.04 4.61 11.49
N LYS A 42 0.24 4.29 11.75
CA LYS A 42 1.39 5.17 11.46
C LYS A 42 1.48 5.63 9.99
N THR A 43 0.82 4.94 9.06
CA THR A 43 0.73 5.40 7.66
C THR A 43 0.11 6.79 7.54
N LEU A 44 -0.76 7.17 8.49
CA LEU A 44 -1.40 8.48 8.54
C LEU A 44 -0.43 9.65 8.78
N GLU A 45 0.76 9.39 9.34
CA GLU A 45 1.82 10.40 9.48
C GLU A 45 2.44 10.77 8.12
N VAL A 46 2.31 9.89 7.12
CA VAL A 46 2.92 10.05 5.79
C VAL A 46 1.87 10.42 4.74
N ILE A 47 0.70 9.79 4.79
CA ILE A 47 -0.39 9.96 3.83
C ILE A 47 -1.69 10.23 4.59
N PRO A 48 -2.40 11.34 4.34
CA PRO A 48 -3.65 11.62 5.04
C PRO A 48 -4.74 10.60 4.69
N MET A 49 -5.65 10.38 5.65
CA MET A 49 -6.74 9.40 5.51
C MET A 49 -7.61 9.66 4.28
N ASP A 50 -7.88 10.92 3.95
CA ASP A 50 -8.71 11.28 2.77
C ASP A 50 -8.08 10.84 1.46
N THR A 51 -6.75 10.84 1.37
CA THR A 51 -6.02 10.30 0.22
C THR A 51 -6.10 8.79 0.20
N LEU A 52 -5.87 8.12 1.33
CA LEU A 52 -5.92 6.66 1.40
C LEU A 52 -7.31 6.10 1.05
N LYS A 53 -8.39 6.79 1.47
CA LYS A 53 -9.77 6.40 1.16
C LYS A 53 -10.06 6.34 -0.35
N LYS A 54 -9.42 7.19 -1.16
CA LYS A 54 -9.58 7.17 -2.64
C LYS A 54 -9.08 5.88 -3.27
N PHE A 55 -8.16 5.18 -2.60
CA PHE A 55 -7.54 3.94 -3.06
C PHE A 55 -8.02 2.71 -2.28
N ALA A 56 -8.95 2.90 -1.34
CA ALA A 56 -9.41 1.83 -0.46
C ALA A 56 -10.27 0.81 -1.21
N VAL A 57 -10.05 -0.48 -0.95
CA VAL A 57 -10.85 -1.57 -1.54
C VAL A 57 -11.74 -2.30 -0.53
N ASP A 58 -11.56 -2.06 0.77
CA ASP A 58 -12.17 -2.81 1.86
C ASP A 58 -13.17 -2.02 2.71
N ILE A 59 -13.27 -0.71 2.46
CA ILE A 59 -14.31 0.15 2.99
C ILE A 59 -15.02 0.80 1.81
N SER A 60 -16.12 0.17 1.39
CA SER A 60 -17.11 0.70 0.45
C SER A 60 -18.22 1.41 1.22
#